data_AF-A0A852PZ53-F1
#
_entry.id   AF-A0A852PZ53-F1
#
_cell.length_a   1.000
_cell.length_b   1.000
_cell.length_c   1.000
_cell.angle_alpha   90.00
_cell.angle_beta   90.00
_cell.angle_gamma   90.00
#
_symmetry.space_group_name_H-M   'P 1'
#
loop_
_entity.id
_entity.type
_entity.pdbx_description
1 polymer ?
#
loop_
_entity_poly.entity_id
_entity_poly.type
_entity_poly.pdbx_seq_one_letter_code
_entity_poly.pdbx_strand_id
1 'polypeptide(L)'
;MNKSVYKIATTILLMLGMRETFASCAQIDSSGKVENPMVYHVVGNNDASLELKTQYFSQDQEEFISEWFSTAESNTACFDLSRFSNTSNSLPPFTITMKLVMQGNLTSTGRTYDGYTIYKLNNSNLGLIFEAIMRSGSQKFSSVKVNSQETVIGQNQVKFSQSTGSFGAIVRARYILLNKPTSGTSYTIPAINETIFKIKTESNTVKSTKYPYRDYILKDDHGTFVNLSTNGLVISNPIKSCLINGGSDQTIPLREIYKREIDPTASGSTGSLEARGGNFSLDVDCTGKNNKEGNQLKPPKVFVTFNGQNGTTNNGNNDLLNIQTGTGKAKGVSLRLKQHDNNTSIKFGKKFQMADATGSGYSRNNFDVYYVNNQSVPVAGGEVKAATTFTLYYQ
;
A
#
# COMPACT_ATOMS: atom_id res chain seq x y z
N MET A 1 0.57 2.26 15.57
CA MET A 1 -0.51 2.12 14.56
C MET A 1 0.02 1.33 13.38
N ASN A 2 -0.44 0.08 13.23
CA ASN A 2 0.01 -0.86 12.20
C ASN A 2 -0.70 -0.55 10.88
N LYS A 3 0.06 -0.14 9.86
CA LYS A 3 -0.42 0.01 8.49
C LYS A 3 -0.30 -1.35 7.80
N SER A 4 -1.34 -1.85 7.14
CA SER A 4 -1.21 -3.01 6.25
C SER A 4 -1.20 -2.52 4.81
N VAL A 5 -0.24 -2.97 3.99
CA VAL A 5 0.01 -2.44 2.63
C VAL A 5 -0.12 -3.56 1.59
N TYR A 6 -0.82 -3.27 0.49
CA TYR A 6 -1.11 -4.17 -0.63
C TYR A 6 -0.31 -3.78 -1.87
N LYS A 7 0.31 -4.78 -2.50
CA LYS A 7 1.19 -4.76 -3.70
C LYS A 7 0.48 -4.73 -5.07
N ILE A 8 0.72 -3.77 -5.99
CA ILE A 8 0.70 -4.05 -7.46
C ILE A 8 2.07 -3.70 -8.04
N ALA A 9 2.51 -4.35 -9.12
CA ALA A 9 3.70 -3.94 -9.86
C ALA A 9 3.41 -3.83 -11.37
N THR A 10 3.78 -2.70 -11.98
CA THR A 10 4.27 -2.61 -13.38
C THR A 10 5.16 -1.37 -13.59
N THR A 11 5.87 -1.34 -14.71
CA THR A 11 7.21 -0.78 -15.02
C THR A 11 7.27 0.70 -15.50
N ILE A 12 8.26 1.45 -14.93
CA ILE A 12 9.12 2.57 -15.43
C ILE A 12 8.54 3.70 -16.34
N LEU A 13 8.72 4.99 -15.96
CA LEU A 13 9.63 5.96 -16.63
C LEU A 13 9.79 7.29 -15.87
N LEU A 14 10.98 7.87 -16.06
CA LEU A 14 11.60 9.02 -15.40
C LEU A 14 11.09 10.39 -15.90
N MET A 15 11.31 11.39 -15.03
CA MET A 15 11.82 12.75 -15.31
C MET A 15 10.90 14.00 -15.30
N LEU A 16 11.49 15.01 -14.63
CA LEU A 16 11.47 16.47 -14.82
C LEU A 16 10.27 17.28 -14.30
N GLY A 17 10.57 18.14 -13.32
CA GLY A 17 9.72 19.25 -12.94
C GLY A 17 9.95 20.45 -13.84
N MET A 18 8.86 21.12 -14.22
CA MET A 18 8.87 22.50 -14.69
C MET A 18 7.54 23.18 -14.33
N ARG A 19 7.64 24.48 -14.01
CA ARG A 19 6.51 25.40 -13.90
C ARG A 19 5.84 25.52 -15.26
N GLU A 20 4.62 25.03 -15.43
CA GLU A 20 3.80 25.40 -16.59
C GLU A 20 2.40 25.81 -16.16
N THR A 21 2.14 27.11 -16.26
CA THR A 21 0.80 27.71 -16.31
C THR A 21 0.10 27.22 -17.58
N PHE A 22 -1.03 26.51 -17.47
CA PHE A 22 -2.06 26.23 -18.51
C PHE A 22 -1.70 26.54 -19.98
N ALA A 23 -0.57 26.03 -20.50
CA ALA A 23 -0.01 26.50 -21.77
C ALA A 23 -0.74 25.92 -23.01
N SER A 24 -1.67 24.98 -22.81
CA SER A 24 -2.31 24.18 -23.84
C SER A 24 -3.83 24.41 -23.99
N CYS A 25 -4.37 25.49 -23.42
CA CYS A 25 -5.79 25.82 -23.60
C CYS A 25 -6.01 26.34 -25.03
N ALA A 26 -6.78 25.63 -25.85
CA ALA A 26 -7.23 26.12 -27.15
C ALA A 26 -8.08 27.40 -27.05
N GLN A 27 -8.06 28.14 -28.15
CA GLN A 27 -8.54 29.50 -28.19
C GLN A 27 -10.07 29.54 -28.36
N ILE A 28 -10.73 30.48 -27.68
CA ILE A 28 -12.18 30.65 -27.82
C ILE A 28 -12.50 31.39 -29.13
N ASP A 29 -13.44 30.84 -29.89
CA ASP A 29 -14.03 31.49 -31.07
C ASP A 29 -15.34 32.20 -30.68
N SER A 30 -15.42 33.52 -30.94
CA SER A 30 -16.69 34.22 -30.89
C SER A 30 -17.56 33.78 -32.07
N SER A 31 -18.84 33.45 -31.85
CA SER A 31 -19.72 32.94 -32.91
C SER A 31 -19.99 33.93 -34.05
N GLY A 32 -19.56 35.20 -33.96
CA GLY A 32 -19.73 36.22 -35.01
C GLY A 32 -21.20 36.54 -35.35
N LYS A 33 -22.16 35.84 -34.74
CA LYS A 33 -23.60 35.97 -34.97
C LYS A 33 -24.17 36.99 -34.00
N VAL A 34 -24.98 37.91 -34.54
CA VAL A 34 -25.68 38.92 -33.74
C VAL A 34 -26.94 38.28 -33.18
N GLU A 35 -26.83 37.68 -32.00
CA GLU A 35 -27.96 37.25 -31.17
C GLU A 35 -28.19 38.30 -30.06
N ASN A 36 -29.42 38.39 -29.54
CA ASN A 36 -29.75 39.19 -28.35
C ASN A 36 -30.35 38.26 -27.28
N PRO A 37 -29.63 37.98 -26.17
CA PRO A 37 -28.31 38.49 -25.80
C PRO A 37 -27.20 38.05 -26.76
N MET A 38 -26.11 38.83 -26.84
CA MET A 38 -24.91 38.43 -27.55
C MET A 38 -24.27 37.25 -26.82
N VAL A 39 -24.19 36.11 -27.51
CA VAL A 39 -23.66 34.88 -26.94
C VAL A 39 -22.20 34.71 -27.36
N TYR A 40 -21.32 34.58 -26.36
CA TYR A 40 -19.95 34.14 -26.57
C TYR A 40 -19.88 32.65 -26.26
N HIS A 41 -19.60 31.86 -27.29
CA HIS A 41 -19.51 30.41 -27.17
C HIS A 41 -18.11 30.07 -26.68
N VAL A 42 -18.04 29.42 -25.54
CA VAL A 42 -16.80 28.93 -24.95
C VAL A 42 -16.69 27.46 -25.30
N VAL A 43 -15.55 27.06 -25.85
CA VAL A 43 -15.23 25.66 -26.16
C VAL A 43 -14.17 25.19 -25.17
N GLY A 44 -14.46 24.10 -24.45
CA GLY A 44 -13.48 23.42 -23.60
C GLY A 44 -12.47 22.68 -24.47
N ASN A 45 -11.20 22.71 -24.08
CA ASN A 45 -10.13 22.41 -25.03
C ASN A 45 -9.54 21.02 -24.95
N ASN A 46 -9.42 20.46 -23.75
CA ASN A 46 -8.72 19.19 -23.53
C ASN A 46 -9.49 18.34 -22.54
N ASP A 47 -10.00 17.19 -22.99
CA ASP A 47 -10.47 16.16 -22.06
C ASP A 47 -9.33 15.76 -21.12
N ALA A 48 -9.65 15.72 -19.83
CA ALA A 48 -8.70 15.34 -18.81
C ALA A 48 -8.76 13.83 -18.58
N SER A 49 -7.61 13.23 -18.27
CA SER A 49 -7.56 11.83 -17.85
C SER A 49 -7.02 11.70 -16.43
N LEU A 50 -7.79 11.01 -15.59
CA LEU A 50 -7.36 10.44 -14.33
C LEU A 50 -6.77 9.05 -14.61
N GLU A 51 -5.46 9.01 -14.82
CA GLU A 51 -4.74 7.76 -15.01
C GLU A 51 -4.54 7.05 -13.68
N LEU A 52 -5.17 5.90 -13.58
CA LEU A 52 -5.08 4.96 -12.47
C LEU A 52 -3.71 4.25 -12.52
N LYS A 53 -2.74 4.76 -11.76
CA LYS A 53 -1.40 4.17 -11.62
C LYS A 53 -1.30 3.28 -10.39
N THR A 54 -0.18 2.55 -10.28
CA THR A 54 0.13 1.73 -9.10
C THR A 54 0.11 2.59 -7.84
N GLN A 55 -0.63 2.16 -6.82
CA GLN A 55 -0.74 2.87 -5.55
C GLN A 55 -0.64 1.90 -4.37
N TYR A 56 -0.18 2.45 -3.24
CA TYR A 56 -0.13 1.77 -1.97
C TYR A 56 -1.35 2.15 -1.14
N PHE A 57 -1.95 1.15 -0.50
CA PHE A 57 -3.06 1.34 0.42
C PHE A 57 -2.55 1.33 1.85
N SER A 58 -3.13 2.17 2.69
CA SER A 58 -2.92 2.16 4.13
C SER A 58 -4.25 2.14 4.85
N GLN A 59 -4.26 1.56 6.05
CA GLN A 59 -5.48 1.53 6.86
C GLN A 59 -5.66 2.88 7.56
N ASP A 60 -6.82 3.50 7.36
CA ASP A 60 -7.24 4.72 8.04
C ASP A 60 -8.77 4.71 8.24
N GLN A 61 -9.24 5.04 9.45
CA GLN A 61 -10.66 4.97 9.82
C GLN A 61 -11.38 3.70 9.36
N GLU A 62 -10.73 2.54 9.51
CA GLU A 62 -11.21 1.22 9.06
C GLU A 62 -11.23 0.99 7.54
N GLU A 63 -11.00 2.03 6.74
CA GLU A 63 -10.85 1.92 5.29
C GLU A 63 -9.41 1.62 4.90
N PHE A 64 -9.22 0.89 3.81
CA PHE A 64 -7.91 0.80 3.16
C PHE A 64 -7.89 1.82 2.02
N ILE A 65 -7.20 2.92 2.26
CA ILE A 65 -7.20 4.09 1.38
C ILE A 65 -5.83 4.32 0.76
N SER A 66 -5.82 4.79 -0.50
CA SER A 66 -4.60 5.16 -1.20
C SER A 66 -4.25 6.65 -1.02
N GLU A 67 -3.08 7.04 -1.53
CA GLU A 67 -2.72 8.45 -1.66
C GLU A 67 -3.56 9.17 -2.74
N TRP A 68 -3.61 10.50 -2.66
CA TRP A 68 -4.27 11.28 -3.71
C TRP A 68 -3.52 11.17 -5.04
N PHE A 69 -4.26 11.00 -6.12
CA PHE A 69 -3.76 11.14 -7.49
C PHE A 69 -4.61 12.15 -8.26
N SER A 70 -4.02 12.80 -9.26
CA SER A 70 -4.64 13.92 -9.97
C SER A 70 -4.54 13.74 -11.48
N THR A 71 -5.38 14.46 -12.20
CA THR A 71 -5.15 14.73 -13.64
C THR A 71 -3.76 15.35 -13.81
N ALA A 72 -3.06 15.00 -14.89
CA ALA A 72 -1.79 15.66 -15.23
C ALA A 72 -2.05 17.15 -15.48
N GLU A 73 -1.17 18.03 -14.99
CA GLU A 73 -1.38 19.48 -15.13
C GLU A 73 -1.43 19.93 -16.60
N SER A 74 -0.69 19.26 -17.49
CA SER A 74 -0.70 19.48 -18.95
C SER A 74 -2.03 19.11 -19.62
N ASN A 75 -2.85 18.27 -18.98
CA ASN A 75 -4.13 17.75 -19.47
C ASN A 75 -5.30 18.25 -18.61
N THR A 76 -5.12 19.38 -17.93
CA THR A 76 -6.18 19.96 -17.11
C THR A 76 -7.24 20.57 -18.01
N ALA A 77 -8.51 20.27 -17.76
CA ALA A 77 -9.63 20.93 -18.42
C ALA A 77 -9.54 22.45 -18.22
N CYS A 78 -9.46 23.20 -19.32
CA CYS A 78 -9.26 24.64 -19.24
C CYS A 78 -9.87 25.41 -20.40
N PHE A 79 -10.11 26.69 -20.14
CA PHE A 79 -10.77 27.66 -20.99
C PHE A 79 -9.88 28.91 -21.12
N ASP A 80 -9.58 29.34 -22.35
CA ASP A 80 -8.72 30.51 -22.62
C ASP A 80 -9.51 31.71 -23.14
N LEU A 81 -9.59 32.77 -22.32
CA LEU A 81 -10.31 34.01 -22.63
C LEU A 81 -9.41 35.10 -23.26
N SER A 82 -8.14 34.80 -23.59
CA SER A 82 -7.13 35.77 -24.04
C SER A 82 -7.53 36.60 -25.27
N ARG A 83 -8.36 36.04 -26.16
CA ARG A 83 -8.83 36.72 -27.39
C ARG A 83 -9.98 37.68 -27.18
N PHE A 84 -10.61 37.69 -26.01
CA PHE A 84 -11.60 38.70 -25.66
C PHE A 84 -10.90 40.00 -25.24
N SER A 85 -10.25 40.66 -26.20
CA SER A 85 -9.74 42.02 -26.03
C SER A 85 -10.76 42.97 -26.63
N ASN A 86 -11.51 43.68 -25.78
CA ASN A 86 -12.34 44.77 -26.27
C ASN A 86 -11.57 46.07 -26.05
N THR A 87 -10.83 46.48 -27.07
CA THR A 87 -10.04 47.73 -27.06
C THR A 87 -10.90 48.99 -27.15
N SER A 88 -12.22 48.85 -27.40
CA SER A 88 -13.14 49.99 -27.57
C SER A 88 -14.29 50.08 -26.59
N ASN A 89 -14.67 49.00 -25.89
CA ASN A 89 -15.77 49.02 -24.90
C ASN A 89 -15.46 48.10 -23.72
N SER A 90 -15.35 48.66 -22.51
CA SER A 90 -15.17 47.90 -21.28
C SER A 90 -16.41 47.03 -21.00
N LEU A 91 -16.37 45.76 -21.39
CA LEU A 91 -17.36 44.78 -20.95
C LEU A 91 -17.29 44.68 -19.42
N PRO A 92 -18.43 44.73 -18.69
CA PRO A 92 -18.42 44.48 -17.27
C PRO A 92 -17.93 43.04 -16.98
N PRO A 93 -17.38 42.78 -15.78
CA PRO A 93 -16.89 41.45 -15.42
C PRO A 93 -17.99 40.39 -15.43
N PHE A 94 -17.64 39.18 -15.83
CA PHE A 94 -18.50 38.00 -15.74
C PHE A 94 -18.15 37.20 -14.50
N THR A 95 -19.15 36.77 -13.75
CA THR A 95 -19.00 35.74 -12.74
C THR A 95 -19.14 34.39 -13.43
N ILE A 96 -18.05 33.64 -13.47
CA ILE A 96 -18.00 32.27 -13.99
C ILE A 96 -18.15 31.31 -12.83
N THR A 97 -19.17 30.46 -12.89
CA THR A 97 -19.36 29.32 -11.98
C THR A 97 -18.92 28.05 -12.70
N MET A 98 -18.01 27.31 -12.09
CA MET A 98 -17.60 26.01 -12.61
C MET A 98 -18.24 24.89 -11.81
N LYS A 99 -18.76 23.90 -12.53
CA LYS A 99 -19.45 22.74 -11.98
C LYS A 99 -18.79 21.47 -12.48
N LEU A 100 -18.66 20.51 -11.58
CA LEU A 100 -18.33 19.14 -11.90
C LEU A 100 -19.63 18.32 -11.88
N VAL A 101 -20.02 17.79 -13.03
CA VAL A 101 -21.22 16.97 -13.19
C VAL A 101 -20.77 15.53 -13.37
N MET A 102 -21.20 14.64 -12.48
CA MET A 102 -20.92 13.21 -12.54
C MET A 102 -21.48 12.62 -13.84
N GLN A 103 -20.70 11.74 -14.45
CA GLN A 103 -21.01 11.02 -15.68
C GLN A 103 -20.79 9.52 -15.47
N GLY A 104 -21.27 8.73 -16.43
CA GLY A 104 -21.03 7.30 -16.46
C GLY A 104 -21.76 6.54 -15.34
N ASN A 105 -21.21 5.36 -15.01
CA ASN A 105 -21.83 4.39 -14.09
C ASN A 105 -21.33 4.54 -12.64
N LEU A 106 -20.88 5.74 -12.23
CA LEU A 106 -20.49 5.99 -10.84
C LEU A 106 -21.74 5.95 -9.94
N THR A 107 -21.77 4.97 -9.05
CA THR A 107 -22.85 4.81 -8.08
C THR A 107 -22.32 5.01 -6.67
N SER A 108 -23.08 5.74 -5.85
CA SER A 108 -22.75 5.86 -4.42
C SER A 108 -22.82 4.48 -3.76
N THR A 109 -21.84 4.17 -2.92
CA THR A 109 -21.88 2.95 -2.10
C THR A 109 -22.72 3.12 -0.84
N GLY A 110 -23.27 4.32 -0.59
CA GLY A 110 -23.95 4.68 0.67
C GLY A 110 -23.01 4.87 1.86
N ARG A 111 -21.69 4.77 1.66
CA ARG A 111 -20.67 4.96 2.69
C ARG A 111 -19.98 6.31 2.50
N THR A 112 -19.41 6.83 3.59
CA THR A 112 -18.61 8.05 3.58
C THR A 112 -17.27 7.81 4.29
N TYR A 113 -16.24 8.54 3.89
CA TYR A 113 -14.94 8.57 4.55
C TYR A 113 -14.50 10.02 4.67
N ASP A 114 -14.17 10.50 5.88
CA ASP A 114 -13.81 11.89 6.14
C ASP A 114 -14.78 12.90 5.47
N GLY A 115 -16.08 12.62 5.50
CA GLY A 115 -17.10 13.45 4.85
C GLY A 115 -17.09 13.46 3.31
N TYR A 116 -16.31 12.60 2.66
CA TYR A 116 -16.40 12.30 1.22
C TYR A 116 -17.38 11.15 0.99
N THR A 117 -18.23 11.25 -0.03
CA THR A 117 -19.04 10.12 -0.50
C THR A 117 -18.17 9.14 -1.28
N ILE A 118 -18.27 7.85 -0.93
CA ILE A 118 -17.57 6.78 -1.64
C ILE A 118 -18.42 6.34 -2.83
N TYR A 119 -17.86 6.41 -4.03
CA TYR A 119 -18.47 5.95 -5.27
C TYR A 119 -17.80 4.68 -5.77
N LYS A 120 -18.49 3.90 -6.60
CA LYS A 120 -17.91 2.74 -7.28
C LYS A 120 -18.38 2.66 -8.73
N LEU A 121 -17.56 2.02 -9.56
CA LEU A 121 -17.96 1.57 -10.88
C LEU A 121 -18.58 0.17 -10.80
N ASN A 122 -19.42 -0.17 -11.77
CA ASN A 122 -20.10 -1.48 -11.84
C ASN A 122 -19.10 -2.64 -11.73
N ASN A 123 -19.44 -3.65 -10.93
CA ASN A 123 -18.66 -4.87 -10.72
C ASN A 123 -17.21 -4.67 -10.23
N SER A 124 -16.90 -3.52 -9.62
CA SER A 124 -15.59 -3.28 -9.01
C SER A 124 -15.65 -3.36 -7.47
N ASN A 125 -14.65 -3.99 -6.87
CA ASN A 125 -14.39 -3.93 -5.41
C ASN A 125 -13.63 -2.65 -5.01
N LEU A 126 -13.63 -1.66 -5.90
CA LEU A 126 -12.87 -0.42 -5.78
C LEU A 126 -13.83 0.74 -5.55
N GLY A 127 -13.70 1.36 -4.38
CA GLY A 127 -14.31 2.64 -4.05
C GLY A 127 -13.42 3.79 -4.49
N LEU A 128 -14.04 4.91 -4.81
CA LEU A 128 -13.39 6.15 -5.24
C LEU A 128 -14.02 7.32 -4.48
N ILE A 129 -13.18 8.18 -3.94
CA ILE A 129 -13.58 9.50 -3.46
C ILE A 129 -12.88 10.56 -4.31
N PHE A 130 -13.51 11.71 -4.48
CA PHE A 130 -13.00 12.77 -5.36
C PHE A 130 -12.96 14.13 -4.66
N GLU A 131 -11.92 14.90 -4.98
CA GLU A 131 -11.86 16.34 -4.72
C GLU A 131 -11.65 17.09 -6.04
N ALA A 132 -12.20 18.29 -6.15
CA ALA A 132 -12.02 19.15 -7.30
C ALA A 132 -11.54 20.54 -6.87
N ILE A 133 -10.70 21.16 -7.69
CA ILE A 133 -10.07 22.44 -7.40
C ILE A 133 -10.19 23.33 -8.64
N MET A 134 -10.89 24.46 -8.50
CA MET A 134 -10.87 25.51 -9.52
C MET A 134 -9.53 26.26 -9.49
N ARG A 135 -9.05 26.62 -10.67
CA ARG A 135 -7.91 27.52 -10.88
C ARG A 135 -8.28 28.61 -11.87
N SER A 136 -7.76 29.81 -11.66
CA SER A 136 -7.88 30.92 -12.61
C SER A 136 -6.59 31.75 -12.59
N GLY A 137 -5.87 31.75 -13.70
CA GLY A 137 -4.51 32.30 -13.76
C GLY A 137 -3.61 31.66 -12.70
N SER A 138 -2.95 32.48 -11.89
CA SER A 138 -2.12 32.04 -10.76
C SER A 138 -2.93 31.75 -9.48
N GLN A 139 -4.22 32.10 -9.45
CA GLN A 139 -5.07 31.89 -8.28
C GLN A 139 -5.56 30.44 -8.23
N LYS A 140 -5.37 29.80 -7.06
CA LYS A 140 -5.89 28.48 -6.74
C LYS A 140 -6.96 28.61 -5.67
N PHE A 141 -8.14 28.04 -5.92
CA PHE A 141 -9.24 28.03 -4.97
C PHE A 141 -9.12 26.85 -3.99
N SER A 142 -9.89 26.88 -2.91
CA SER A 142 -9.98 25.75 -1.97
C SER A 142 -10.51 24.50 -2.66
N SER A 143 -10.07 23.32 -2.23
CA SER A 143 -10.64 22.06 -2.73
C SER A 143 -12.07 21.87 -2.25
N VAL A 144 -12.89 21.28 -3.12
CA VAL A 144 -14.28 20.94 -2.85
C VAL A 144 -14.43 19.43 -2.92
N LYS A 145 -15.06 18.86 -1.89
CA LYS A 145 -15.41 17.43 -1.83
C LYS A 145 -16.56 17.16 -2.82
N VAL A 146 -16.43 16.14 -3.64
CA VAL A 146 -17.48 15.76 -4.60
C VAL A 146 -18.40 14.75 -3.92
N ASN A 147 -19.57 15.21 -3.48
CA ASN A 147 -20.54 14.41 -2.71
C ASN A 147 -21.91 14.29 -3.39
N SER A 148 -22.09 14.92 -4.55
CA SER A 148 -23.35 14.99 -5.27
C SER A 148 -23.14 14.79 -6.77
N GLN A 149 -24.23 14.46 -7.47
CA GLN A 149 -24.26 14.31 -8.93
C GLN A 149 -23.79 15.58 -9.65
N GLU A 150 -24.06 16.75 -9.08
CA GLU A 150 -23.53 18.03 -9.53
C GLU A 150 -22.88 18.74 -8.34
N THR A 151 -21.63 19.17 -8.50
CA THR A 151 -20.86 19.87 -7.47
C THR A 151 -20.34 21.19 -8.02
N VAL A 152 -20.67 22.31 -7.37
CA VAL A 152 -20.07 23.62 -7.69
C VAL A 152 -18.65 23.64 -7.12
N ILE A 153 -17.66 23.74 -7.99
CA ILE A 153 -16.24 23.65 -7.60
C ILE A 153 -15.59 25.02 -7.36
N GLY A 154 -16.24 26.08 -7.81
CA GLY A 154 -15.79 27.45 -7.56
C GLY A 154 -16.53 28.49 -8.40
N GLN A 155 -16.37 29.74 -7.99
CA GLN A 155 -16.83 30.91 -8.71
C GLN A 155 -15.70 31.93 -8.81
N ASN A 156 -15.52 32.51 -9.99
CA ASN A 156 -14.55 33.59 -10.18
C ASN A 156 -15.11 34.72 -11.03
N GLN A 157 -14.78 35.96 -10.67
CA GLN A 157 -15.05 37.10 -11.53
C GLN A 157 -13.91 37.30 -12.52
N VAL A 158 -14.25 37.25 -13.80
CA VAL A 158 -13.30 37.44 -14.89
C VAL A 158 -13.54 38.79 -15.54
N LYS A 159 -12.50 39.63 -15.53
CA LYS A 159 -12.47 40.94 -16.19
C LYS A 159 -11.75 40.81 -17.53
N PHE A 160 -12.42 41.12 -18.63
CA PHE A 160 -11.81 41.07 -19.95
C PHE A 160 -10.75 42.16 -20.13
N SER A 161 -9.50 41.75 -20.28
CA SER A 161 -8.34 42.58 -20.66
C SER A 161 -7.43 41.80 -21.62
N GLN A 162 -6.43 42.45 -22.20
CA GLN A 162 -5.38 41.76 -22.97
C GLN A 162 -4.58 40.73 -22.14
N SER A 163 -4.80 40.66 -20.82
CA SER A 163 -4.14 39.74 -19.89
C SER A 163 -5.12 38.77 -19.21
N THR A 164 -6.35 38.60 -19.71
CA THR A 164 -7.31 37.70 -19.06
C THR A 164 -6.82 36.27 -19.13
N GLY A 165 -6.41 35.74 -17.98
CA GLY A 165 -5.82 34.41 -17.87
C GLY A 165 -6.82 33.29 -18.06
N SER A 166 -6.29 32.11 -18.38
CA SER A 166 -7.05 30.86 -18.46
C SER A 166 -7.64 30.45 -17.12
N PHE A 167 -8.73 29.70 -17.14
CA PHE A 167 -9.30 29.07 -15.95
C PHE A 167 -9.62 27.61 -16.22
N GLY A 168 -9.64 26.79 -15.17
CA GLY A 168 -9.76 25.33 -15.31
C GLY A 168 -10.01 24.62 -13.99
N ALA A 169 -10.10 23.29 -14.06
CA ALA A 169 -10.30 22.45 -12.88
C ALA A 169 -9.37 21.26 -12.83
N ILE A 170 -8.77 21.05 -11.67
CA ILE A 170 -8.04 19.83 -11.36
C ILE A 170 -8.97 18.92 -10.57
N VAL A 171 -9.17 17.70 -11.06
CA VAL A 171 -9.86 16.65 -10.32
C VAL A 171 -8.81 15.70 -9.74
N ARG A 172 -9.03 15.29 -8.50
CA ARG A 172 -8.19 14.33 -7.80
C ARG A 172 -9.07 13.23 -7.23
N ALA A 173 -8.48 12.06 -7.06
CA ALA A 173 -9.16 10.90 -6.52
C ALA A 173 -8.28 10.16 -5.50
N ARG A 174 -8.94 9.36 -4.66
CA ARG A 174 -8.33 8.30 -3.84
C ARG A 174 -9.10 7.01 -4.03
N TYR A 175 -8.40 5.90 -3.93
CA TYR A 175 -9.01 4.58 -3.88
C TYR A 175 -9.37 4.20 -2.46
N ILE A 176 -10.47 3.48 -2.32
CA ILE A 176 -10.86 2.80 -1.10
C ILE A 176 -11.11 1.33 -1.45
N LEU A 177 -10.42 0.40 -0.81
CA LEU A 177 -10.73 -1.03 -0.99
C LEU A 177 -12.05 -1.33 -0.27
N LEU A 178 -13.12 -1.56 -1.04
CA LEU A 178 -14.42 -1.92 -0.46
C LEU A 178 -14.36 -3.29 0.21
N ASN A 179 -13.58 -4.20 -0.38
CA ASN A 179 -13.31 -5.53 0.13
C ASN A 179 -11.80 -5.78 0.13
N LYS A 180 -11.27 -6.15 1.30
CA LYS A 180 -9.88 -6.56 1.47
C LYS A 180 -9.66 -7.96 0.86
N PRO A 181 -8.60 -8.19 0.06
CA PRO A 181 -8.23 -9.55 -0.32
C PRO A 181 -7.83 -10.34 0.91
N THR A 182 -8.27 -11.60 1.00
CA THR A 182 -7.80 -12.55 2.02
C THR A 182 -6.26 -12.60 2.03
N SER A 183 -5.67 -12.83 3.20
CA SER A 183 -4.21 -12.96 3.30
C SER A 183 -3.69 -14.03 2.35
N GLY A 184 -2.67 -13.69 1.56
CA GLY A 184 -2.09 -14.56 0.54
C GLY A 184 -2.82 -14.56 -0.80
N THR A 185 -3.92 -13.82 -0.94
CA THR A 185 -4.64 -13.71 -2.21
C THR A 185 -4.44 -12.35 -2.86
N SER A 186 -4.77 -12.29 -4.15
CA SER A 186 -4.82 -11.07 -4.92
C SER A 186 -6.13 -11.03 -5.71
N TYR A 187 -6.58 -9.84 -6.05
CA TYR A 187 -7.65 -9.66 -7.03
C TYR A 187 -7.24 -8.63 -8.08
N THR A 188 -7.81 -8.76 -9.27
CA THR A 188 -7.50 -7.89 -10.40
C THR A 188 -8.67 -6.94 -10.64
N ILE A 189 -8.39 -5.64 -10.65
CA ILE A 189 -9.26 -4.63 -11.23
C ILE A 189 -9.04 -4.69 -12.75
N PRO A 190 -10.09 -4.88 -13.55
CA PRO A 190 -9.97 -4.91 -15.00
C PRO A 190 -9.48 -3.57 -15.54
N ALA A 191 -9.09 -3.55 -16.82
CA ALA A 191 -8.86 -2.29 -17.51
C ALA A 191 -10.15 -1.43 -17.48
N ILE A 192 -9.99 -0.14 -17.21
CA ILE A 192 -11.08 0.83 -17.15
C ILE A 192 -10.75 1.91 -18.17
N ASN A 193 -11.75 2.35 -18.92
CA ASN A 193 -11.69 3.55 -19.74
C ASN A 193 -13.09 4.15 -19.80
N GLU A 194 -13.45 4.90 -18.76
CA GLU A 194 -14.81 5.43 -18.60
C GLU A 194 -14.78 6.93 -18.32
N THR A 195 -15.70 7.66 -18.96
CA THR A 195 -15.96 9.06 -18.63
C THR A 195 -16.73 9.15 -17.32
N ILE A 196 -16.11 9.76 -16.31
CA ILE A 196 -16.66 9.82 -14.94
C ILE A 196 -17.16 11.21 -14.54
N PHE A 197 -16.68 12.26 -15.21
CA PHE A 197 -17.22 13.62 -15.00
C PHE A 197 -17.26 14.42 -16.30
N LYS A 198 -18.14 15.42 -16.31
CA LYS A 198 -18.17 16.52 -17.27
C LYS A 198 -18.04 17.81 -16.47
N ILE A 199 -16.99 18.58 -16.75
CA ILE A 199 -16.82 19.93 -16.25
C ILE A 199 -17.65 20.84 -17.14
N LYS A 200 -18.53 21.63 -16.51
CA LYS A 200 -19.36 22.64 -17.16
C LYS A 200 -19.06 24.00 -16.57
N THR A 201 -19.19 25.01 -17.40
CA THR A 201 -19.09 26.41 -16.98
C THR A 201 -20.38 27.15 -17.28
N GLU A 202 -20.82 27.93 -16.30
CA GLU A 202 -21.99 28.80 -16.40
C GLU A 202 -21.55 30.22 -16.09
N SER A 203 -22.14 31.18 -16.79
CA SER A 203 -21.91 32.60 -16.50
C SER A 203 -23.22 33.32 -16.24
N ASN A 204 -23.13 34.43 -15.51
CA ASN A 204 -24.24 35.36 -15.43
C ASN A 204 -24.40 36.15 -16.74
N THR A 205 -25.62 36.60 -17.00
CA THR A 205 -25.87 37.61 -18.03
C THR A 205 -25.34 38.96 -17.55
N VAL A 206 -24.52 39.60 -18.37
CA VAL A 206 -23.93 40.92 -18.11
C VAL A 206 -24.51 41.94 -19.09
N LYS A 207 -24.96 43.10 -18.59
CA LYS A 207 -25.50 44.17 -19.43
C LYS A 207 -24.46 45.25 -19.70
N SER A 208 -24.28 45.64 -20.96
CA SER A 208 -23.55 46.87 -21.30
C SER A 208 -24.24 48.06 -20.65
N THR A 209 -23.49 48.89 -19.93
CA THR A 209 -23.97 50.19 -19.45
C THR A 209 -23.82 51.29 -20.51
N LYS A 210 -23.19 50.99 -21.65
CA LYS A 210 -22.98 51.92 -22.77
C LYS A 210 -23.86 51.57 -23.95
N TYR A 211 -24.38 52.61 -24.63
CA TYR A 211 -25.14 52.46 -25.86
C TYR A 211 -24.27 51.90 -27.00
N PRO A 212 -24.79 50.96 -27.83
CA PRO A 212 -26.09 50.30 -27.69
C PRO A 212 -26.09 49.34 -26.49
N TYR A 213 -27.15 49.40 -25.67
CA TYR A 213 -27.34 48.48 -24.54
C TYR A 213 -27.47 47.07 -25.08
N ARG A 214 -26.54 46.20 -24.71
CA ARG A 214 -26.48 44.80 -25.13
C ARG A 214 -26.28 43.93 -23.91
N ASP A 215 -27.00 42.82 -23.87
CA ASP A 215 -26.81 41.77 -22.87
C ASP A 215 -25.82 40.76 -23.44
N TYR A 216 -24.93 40.24 -22.60
CA TYR A 216 -23.88 39.29 -22.96
C TYR A 216 -23.93 38.08 -22.04
N ILE A 217 -23.66 36.90 -22.59
CA ILE A 217 -23.52 35.66 -21.83
C ILE A 217 -22.37 34.81 -22.41
N LEU A 218 -21.62 34.15 -21.53
CA LEU A 218 -20.67 33.10 -21.91
C LEU A 218 -21.39 31.75 -21.80
N LYS A 219 -21.45 31.01 -22.91
CA LYS A 219 -22.12 29.71 -22.99
C LYS A 219 -21.12 28.61 -23.29
N ASP A 220 -21.11 27.59 -22.44
CA ASP A 220 -20.32 26.38 -22.63
C ASP A 220 -21.15 25.32 -23.36
N ASP A 221 -20.90 25.16 -24.67
CA ASP A 221 -21.67 24.21 -25.47
C ASP A 221 -21.10 22.79 -25.43
N HIS A 222 -19.82 22.65 -25.12
CA HIS A 222 -19.11 21.37 -25.26
C HIS A 222 -18.78 20.76 -23.90
N GLY A 223 -18.44 21.58 -22.91
CA GLY A 223 -17.84 21.17 -21.65
C GLY A 223 -16.50 20.49 -21.85
N THR A 224 -16.00 19.86 -20.79
CA THR A 224 -14.79 19.05 -20.87
C THR A 224 -14.96 17.78 -20.04
N PHE A 225 -14.57 16.64 -20.58
CA PHE A 225 -14.75 15.37 -19.90
C PHE A 225 -13.54 15.02 -19.03
N VAL A 226 -13.79 14.26 -17.97
CA VAL A 226 -12.76 13.64 -17.14
C VAL A 226 -12.94 12.14 -17.25
N ASN A 227 -11.95 11.48 -17.85
CA ASN A 227 -11.94 10.04 -18.07
C ASN A 227 -11.09 9.34 -17.01
N LEU A 228 -11.61 8.27 -16.43
CA LEU A 228 -10.86 7.36 -15.56
C LEU A 228 -10.28 6.23 -16.40
N SER A 229 -8.96 6.05 -16.38
CA SER A 229 -8.29 5.06 -17.23
C SER A 229 -7.31 4.18 -16.45
N THR A 230 -7.36 2.85 -16.65
CA THR A 230 -6.32 1.90 -16.18
C THR A 230 -6.09 0.80 -17.21
N ASN A 231 -4.85 0.31 -17.27
CA ASN A 231 -4.50 -0.90 -18.01
C ASN A 231 -4.73 -2.19 -17.19
N GLY A 232 -5.40 -2.08 -16.04
CA GLY A 232 -5.64 -3.15 -15.08
C GLY A 232 -4.68 -3.07 -13.89
N LEU A 233 -5.19 -3.40 -12.70
CA LEU A 233 -4.44 -3.32 -11.44
C LEU A 233 -4.60 -4.61 -10.64
N VAL A 234 -3.51 -5.18 -10.13
CA VAL A 234 -3.51 -6.41 -9.32
C VAL A 234 -3.29 -6.10 -7.84
N ILE A 235 -4.36 -6.08 -7.05
CA ILE A 235 -4.30 -5.78 -5.61
C ILE A 235 -3.96 -7.05 -4.84
N SER A 236 -2.73 -7.15 -4.33
CA SER A 236 -2.25 -8.31 -3.57
C SER A 236 -2.16 -8.03 -2.06
N ASN A 237 -2.60 -8.99 -1.25
CA ASN A 237 -2.39 -9.04 0.21
C ASN A 237 -1.28 -10.03 0.55
N PRO A 238 -0.01 -9.72 0.29
CA PRO A 238 1.05 -10.70 0.47
C PRO A 238 1.17 -11.10 1.95
N ILE A 239 1.34 -12.40 2.20
CA ILE A 239 1.70 -12.89 3.53
C ILE A 239 3.11 -12.41 3.83
N LYS A 240 3.28 -11.70 4.94
CA LYS A 240 4.60 -11.37 5.47
C LYS A 240 5.28 -12.65 5.93
N SER A 241 6.47 -12.91 5.43
CA SER A 241 7.19 -14.15 5.70
C SER A 241 8.69 -13.94 5.62
N CYS A 242 9.46 -14.85 6.20
CA CYS A 242 10.92 -14.84 6.16
C CYS A 242 11.42 -16.15 5.57
N LEU A 243 12.51 -16.10 4.82
CA LEU A 243 13.18 -17.29 4.30
C LEU A 243 14.25 -17.75 5.28
N ILE A 244 14.53 -19.05 5.33
CA ILE A 244 15.66 -19.54 6.12
C ILE A 244 16.94 -19.21 5.37
N ASN A 245 17.87 -18.59 6.09
CA ASN A 245 19.17 -18.26 5.56
C ASN A 245 20.11 -19.47 5.78
N GLY A 246 20.08 -20.41 4.84
CA GLY A 246 20.84 -21.66 4.90
C GLY A 246 20.11 -22.84 4.26
N GLY A 247 20.67 -24.05 4.40
CA GLY A 247 19.99 -25.28 4.00
C GLY A 247 18.77 -25.56 4.87
N SER A 248 17.72 -26.13 4.29
CA SER A 248 16.54 -26.61 5.02
C SER A 248 16.89 -27.74 5.99
N ASP A 249 17.91 -28.53 5.66
CA ASP A 249 18.48 -29.55 6.52
C ASP A 249 19.83 -29.07 7.07
N GLN A 250 19.98 -29.13 8.39
CA GLN A 250 21.21 -28.76 9.08
C GLN A 250 21.72 -29.95 9.89
N THR A 251 22.98 -30.32 9.69
CA THR A 251 23.67 -31.33 10.50
C THR A 251 24.54 -30.64 11.52
N ILE A 252 24.29 -30.92 12.79
CA ILE A 252 25.02 -30.31 13.92
C ILE A 252 25.95 -31.39 14.50
N PRO A 253 27.27 -31.32 14.25
CA PRO A 253 28.21 -32.24 14.87
C PRO A 253 28.25 -31.97 16.37
N LEU A 254 28.12 -33.03 17.17
CA LEU A 254 28.29 -32.96 18.61
C LEU A 254 29.68 -33.45 18.98
N ARG A 255 30.35 -32.78 19.92
CA ARG A 255 31.62 -33.26 20.47
C ARG A 255 31.41 -34.54 21.24
N GLU A 256 32.42 -35.39 21.24
CA GLU A 256 32.47 -36.52 22.15
C GLU A 256 32.55 -36.05 23.61
N ILE A 257 31.82 -36.76 24.48
CA ILE A 257 31.84 -36.54 25.92
C ILE A 257 32.07 -37.87 26.64
N TYR A 258 32.71 -37.81 27.80
CA TYR A 258 32.85 -38.97 28.67
C TYR A 258 31.65 -39.10 29.61
N LYS A 259 31.31 -40.35 29.96
CA LYS A 259 30.24 -40.65 30.95
C LYS A 259 30.37 -39.82 32.23
N ARG A 260 31.59 -39.61 32.73
CA ARG A 260 31.89 -38.82 33.95
C ARG A 260 31.45 -37.35 33.88
N GLU A 261 31.22 -36.79 32.70
CA GLU A 261 30.78 -35.40 32.54
C GLU A 261 29.29 -35.20 32.82
N ILE A 262 28.48 -36.27 32.80
CA ILE A 262 27.01 -36.22 32.96
C ILE A 262 26.45 -37.24 33.95
N ASP A 263 27.29 -38.12 34.50
CA ASP A 263 26.89 -39.11 35.49
C ASP A 263 27.57 -38.82 36.85
N PRO A 264 26.82 -38.28 37.83
CA PRO A 264 27.31 -38.03 39.19
C PRO A 264 27.83 -39.28 39.90
N THR A 265 27.41 -40.48 39.47
CA THR A 265 27.79 -41.75 40.08
C THR A 265 29.03 -42.38 39.44
N ALA A 266 29.52 -41.82 38.34
CA ALA A 266 30.70 -42.34 37.66
C ALA A 266 32.00 -42.01 38.40
N SER A 267 32.99 -42.90 38.29
CA SER A 267 34.33 -42.62 38.81
C SER A 267 34.95 -41.40 38.12
N GLY A 268 35.44 -40.44 38.93
CA GLY A 268 35.99 -39.17 38.44
C GLY A 268 34.93 -38.19 37.91
N SER A 269 33.69 -38.29 38.41
CA SER A 269 32.58 -37.42 38.00
C SER A 269 32.82 -35.94 38.31
N THR A 270 32.27 -35.08 37.46
CA THR A 270 32.18 -33.62 37.69
C THR A 270 30.98 -33.23 38.57
N GLY A 271 30.12 -34.19 38.94
CA GLY A 271 28.89 -33.94 39.69
C GLY A 271 27.74 -33.38 38.85
N SER A 272 27.94 -33.17 37.55
CA SER A 272 26.91 -32.62 36.65
C SER A 272 26.00 -33.70 36.06
N LEU A 273 24.77 -33.31 35.72
CA LEU A 273 23.82 -34.11 34.93
C LEU A 273 23.77 -33.68 33.46
N GLU A 274 24.48 -32.61 33.11
CA GLU A 274 24.50 -32.08 31.76
C GLU A 274 25.89 -31.62 31.31
N ALA A 275 26.17 -31.79 30.02
CA ALA A 275 27.42 -31.35 29.40
C ALA A 275 27.14 -30.80 28.01
N ARG A 276 27.71 -29.62 27.69
CA ARG A 276 27.54 -29.00 26.38
C ARG A 276 28.18 -29.88 25.30
N GLY A 277 27.39 -30.24 24.29
CA GLY A 277 27.79 -31.07 23.15
C GLY A 277 28.07 -30.28 21.87
N GLY A 278 27.41 -29.14 21.66
CA GLY A 278 27.59 -28.34 20.44
C GLY A 278 26.78 -27.05 20.45
N ASN A 279 26.76 -26.36 19.31
CA ASN A 279 25.92 -25.19 19.08
C ASN A 279 25.52 -25.06 17.61
N PHE A 280 24.49 -24.27 17.34
CA PHE A 280 24.07 -23.91 15.99
C PHE A 280 23.29 -22.59 16.01
N SER A 281 23.06 -22.00 14.84
CA SER A 281 22.22 -20.81 14.68
C SER A 281 21.06 -21.07 13.73
N LEU A 282 19.89 -20.54 14.07
CA LEU A 282 18.76 -20.46 13.16
C LEU A 282 18.63 -19.01 12.69
N ASP A 283 18.88 -18.82 11.39
CA ASP A 283 18.90 -17.52 10.75
C ASP A 283 17.73 -17.41 9.77
N VAL A 284 16.99 -16.31 9.83
CA VAL A 284 15.91 -16.00 8.89
C VAL A 284 16.12 -14.64 8.24
N ASP A 285 15.90 -14.59 6.93
CA ASP A 285 15.91 -13.40 6.09
C ASP A 285 14.47 -12.93 5.85
N CYS A 286 14.13 -11.79 6.42
CA CYS A 286 12.86 -11.12 6.28
C CYS A 286 12.95 -9.86 5.38
N THR A 287 13.96 -9.73 4.52
CA THR A 287 14.15 -8.57 3.63
C THR A 287 13.24 -8.59 2.39
N GLY A 288 12.46 -9.66 2.23
CA GLY A 288 11.52 -9.87 1.13
C GLY A 288 10.59 -8.67 0.86
N LYS A 289 10.25 -8.45 -0.42
CA LYS A 289 9.41 -7.32 -0.85
C LYS A 289 8.02 -7.33 -0.20
N ASN A 290 7.50 -8.49 0.18
CA ASN A 290 6.27 -8.69 0.94
C ASN A 290 6.31 -8.09 2.36
N ASN A 291 7.50 -7.90 2.92
CA ASN A 291 7.68 -7.31 4.25
C ASN A 291 7.90 -5.80 4.21
N LYS A 292 7.84 -5.16 3.03
CA LYS A 292 8.03 -3.71 2.90
C LYS A 292 6.68 -2.98 2.87
N GLU A 293 6.60 -1.89 3.62
CA GLU A 293 5.51 -0.93 3.60
C GLU A 293 6.06 0.40 3.05
N GLY A 294 5.79 0.67 1.77
CA GLY A 294 6.52 1.70 1.03
C GLY A 294 8.01 1.36 0.95
N ASN A 295 8.87 2.29 1.38
CA ASN A 295 10.31 2.08 1.46
C ASN A 295 10.79 1.50 2.80
N GLN A 296 9.88 1.39 3.79
CA GLN A 296 10.24 0.92 5.12
C GLN A 296 10.07 -0.60 5.22
N LEU A 297 11.08 -1.28 5.73
CA LEU A 297 10.99 -2.71 6.04
C LEU A 297 10.24 -2.91 7.36
N LYS A 298 9.16 -3.70 7.33
CA LYS A 298 8.35 -4.08 8.49
C LYS A 298 8.12 -5.60 8.52
N PRO A 299 9.14 -6.38 8.92
CA PRO A 299 9.09 -7.82 9.01
C PRO A 299 7.99 -8.33 9.95
N PRO A 300 7.48 -9.55 9.74
CA PRO A 300 6.61 -10.19 10.71
C PRO A 300 7.41 -10.60 11.95
N LYS A 301 6.72 -10.80 13.08
CA LYS A 301 7.31 -11.56 14.18
C LYS A 301 7.41 -13.02 13.76
N VAL A 302 8.56 -13.64 14.06
CA VAL A 302 8.83 -15.03 13.74
C VAL A 302 8.78 -15.86 15.02
N PHE A 303 7.99 -16.92 15.01
CA PHE A 303 7.93 -17.90 16.07
C PHE A 303 8.41 -19.25 15.57
N VAL A 304 9.06 -20.01 16.43
CA VAL A 304 9.63 -21.32 16.10
C VAL A 304 9.12 -22.37 17.06
N THR A 305 8.88 -23.57 16.54
CA THR A 305 8.76 -24.80 17.33
C THR A 305 9.80 -25.80 16.87
N PHE A 306 10.35 -26.60 17.77
CA PHE A 306 11.13 -27.79 17.43
C PHE A 306 10.35 -29.04 17.80
N ASN A 307 10.20 -29.99 16.88
CA ASN A 307 9.51 -31.25 17.08
C ASN A 307 10.48 -32.41 16.81
N GLY A 308 10.40 -33.51 17.56
CA GLY A 308 11.25 -34.69 17.31
C GLY A 308 10.86 -35.40 15.99
N GLN A 309 11.84 -36.03 15.32
CA GLN A 309 11.63 -36.77 14.06
C GLN A 309 12.48 -38.05 14.00
N ASN A 310 12.21 -38.97 13.07
CA ASN A 310 13.08 -40.12 12.75
C ASN A 310 13.42 -41.02 13.96
N GLY A 311 12.39 -41.39 14.73
CA GLY A 311 12.52 -42.27 15.89
C GLY A 311 12.97 -41.57 17.18
N THR A 312 13.21 -40.25 17.15
CA THR A 312 13.34 -39.46 18.38
C THR A 312 11.96 -38.99 18.82
N THR A 313 11.42 -39.60 19.86
CA THR A 313 10.13 -39.18 20.42
C THR A 313 10.33 -38.04 21.42
N ASN A 314 9.57 -36.97 21.24
CA ASN A 314 9.29 -35.99 22.30
C ASN A 314 7.82 -35.61 22.14
N ASN A 315 7.02 -35.83 23.19
CA ASN A 315 5.57 -35.61 23.21
C ASN A 315 5.17 -34.19 23.62
N GLY A 316 6.11 -33.24 23.62
CA GLY A 316 5.86 -31.83 23.92
C GLY A 316 5.76 -31.49 25.41
N ASN A 317 5.92 -32.47 26.30
CA ASN A 317 5.77 -32.28 27.75
C ASN A 317 7.08 -31.97 28.48
N ASN A 318 8.24 -32.14 27.83
CA ASN A 318 9.55 -31.87 28.44
C ASN A 318 10.52 -31.16 27.48
N ASP A 319 11.65 -30.71 28.02
CA ASP A 319 12.73 -30.05 27.28
C ASP A 319 13.83 -31.03 26.81
N LEU A 320 13.51 -32.33 26.77
CA LEU A 320 14.46 -33.40 26.45
C LEU A 320 14.11 -34.08 25.13
N LEU A 321 15.01 -34.01 24.16
CA LEU A 321 14.94 -34.77 22.92
C LEU A 321 15.57 -36.15 23.14
N ASN A 322 14.77 -37.20 22.98
CA ASN A 322 15.29 -38.56 23.04
C ASN A 322 16.23 -38.83 21.85
N ILE A 323 17.25 -39.65 22.07
CA ILE A 323 18.17 -40.10 21.02
C ILE A 323 17.63 -41.36 20.36
N GLN A 324 18.15 -41.69 19.17
CA GLN A 324 17.85 -42.96 18.51
C GLN A 324 18.31 -44.15 19.36
N THR A 325 17.47 -45.19 19.44
CA THR A 325 17.73 -46.40 20.23
C THR A 325 18.16 -47.56 19.32
N GLY A 326 18.90 -48.52 19.88
CA GLY A 326 19.36 -49.72 19.16
C GLY A 326 20.76 -50.17 19.60
N THR A 327 21.27 -51.23 18.97
CA THR A 327 22.63 -51.73 19.20
C THR A 327 23.67 -50.66 18.88
N GLY A 328 24.65 -50.46 19.76
CA GLY A 328 25.70 -49.46 19.60
C GLY A 328 25.29 -48.01 19.91
N LYS A 329 24.02 -47.73 20.23
CA LYS A 329 23.55 -46.41 20.66
C LYS A 329 23.71 -46.23 22.17
N ALA A 330 23.94 -44.98 22.61
CA ALA A 330 24.04 -44.65 24.02
C ALA A 330 22.72 -44.95 24.77
N LYS A 331 22.81 -45.15 26.09
CA LYS A 331 21.64 -45.33 26.98
C LYS A 331 21.68 -44.32 28.12
N GLY A 332 20.52 -43.95 28.64
CA GLY A 332 20.39 -43.00 29.77
C GLY A 332 20.69 -41.55 29.41
N VAL A 333 20.80 -41.24 28.11
CA VAL A 333 21.17 -39.91 27.61
C VAL A 333 20.07 -39.38 26.71
N SER A 334 19.70 -38.11 26.92
CA SER A 334 18.85 -37.31 26.04
C SER A 334 19.60 -36.04 25.64
N LEU A 335 19.10 -35.31 24.65
CA LEU A 335 19.61 -33.99 24.29
C LEU A 335 18.69 -32.89 24.80
N ARG A 336 19.24 -31.72 25.12
CA ARG A 336 18.49 -30.52 25.45
C ARG A 336 19.00 -29.36 24.62
N LEU A 337 18.08 -28.56 24.10
CA LEU A 337 18.42 -27.30 23.44
C LEU A 337 18.21 -26.15 24.41
N LYS A 338 19.19 -25.25 24.51
CA LYS A 338 19.08 -24.00 25.27
C LYS A 338 19.35 -22.81 24.37
N GLN A 339 18.63 -21.71 24.56
CA GLN A 339 18.98 -20.44 23.92
C GLN A 339 20.32 -19.97 24.48
N HIS A 340 21.25 -19.63 23.59
CA HIS A 340 22.61 -19.23 23.98
C HIS A 340 22.59 -18.00 24.89
N ASP A 341 21.79 -16.99 24.55
CA ASP A 341 21.87 -15.66 25.15
C ASP A 341 21.29 -15.60 26.59
N ASN A 342 20.36 -16.50 26.93
CA ASN A 342 19.67 -16.48 28.22
C ASN A 342 19.59 -17.85 28.92
N ASN A 343 20.26 -18.86 28.37
CA ASN A 343 20.32 -20.23 28.88
C ASN A 343 18.94 -20.90 29.11
N THR A 344 17.88 -20.42 28.45
CA THR A 344 16.53 -20.96 28.62
C THR A 344 16.37 -22.24 27.80
N SER A 345 15.92 -23.31 28.45
CA SER A 345 15.58 -24.58 27.79
C SER A 345 14.45 -24.41 26.78
N ILE A 346 14.64 -24.95 25.58
CA ILE A 346 13.60 -25.07 24.57
C ILE A 346 12.73 -26.28 24.90
N LYS A 347 11.43 -26.02 25.06
CA LYS A 347 10.42 -27.08 25.13
C LYS A 347 10.01 -27.45 23.72
N PHE A 348 10.25 -28.71 23.35
CA PHE A 348 9.83 -29.23 22.05
C PHE A 348 8.30 -29.16 21.91
N GLY A 349 7.77 -28.94 20.71
CA GLY A 349 6.34 -28.73 20.47
C GLY A 349 5.79 -27.36 20.91
N LYS A 350 6.53 -26.58 21.72
CA LYS A 350 6.08 -25.27 22.20
C LYS A 350 6.66 -24.14 21.34
N LYS A 351 5.80 -23.19 20.96
CA LYS A 351 6.21 -21.98 20.24
C LYS A 351 7.02 -21.08 21.16
N PHE A 352 8.11 -20.53 20.64
CA PHE A 352 8.83 -19.41 21.22
C PHE A 352 9.12 -18.36 20.13
N GLN A 353 9.28 -17.10 20.53
CA GLN A 353 9.57 -16.01 19.61
C GLN A 353 11.08 -15.97 19.32
N MET A 354 11.46 -15.80 18.06
CA MET A 354 12.82 -15.44 17.67
C MET A 354 13.09 -13.96 17.98
N ALA A 355 14.35 -13.57 18.08
CA ALA A 355 14.75 -12.16 18.03
C ALA A 355 14.04 -11.39 16.89
N ASP A 356 13.66 -10.14 17.12
CA ASP A 356 12.96 -9.36 16.10
C ASP A 356 13.89 -9.00 14.94
N ALA A 357 13.42 -9.15 13.70
CA ALA A 357 14.18 -8.85 12.48
C ALA A 357 14.30 -7.34 12.17
N THR A 358 14.36 -6.48 13.20
CA THR A 358 14.33 -5.02 13.03
C THR A 358 15.59 -4.48 12.34
N GLY A 359 15.44 -3.35 11.63
CA GLY A 359 16.54 -2.65 10.96
C GLY A 359 17.07 -3.36 9.71
N SER A 360 17.87 -4.41 9.90
CA SER A 360 18.54 -5.15 8.81
C SER A 360 17.61 -6.10 8.06
N GLY A 361 16.49 -6.49 8.67
CA GLY A 361 15.58 -7.49 8.11
C GLY A 361 16.00 -8.93 8.40
N TYR A 362 17.07 -9.15 9.16
CA TYR A 362 17.52 -10.49 9.53
C TYR A 362 17.25 -10.76 11.01
N SER A 363 16.87 -11.99 11.32
CA SER A 363 16.81 -12.47 12.70
C SER A 363 17.67 -13.72 12.85
N ARG A 364 18.50 -13.73 13.89
CA ARG A 364 19.41 -14.82 14.23
C ARG A 364 19.18 -15.21 15.68
N ASN A 365 19.04 -16.51 15.93
CA ASN A 365 18.98 -17.06 17.28
C ASN A 365 20.00 -18.19 17.39
N ASN A 366 20.85 -18.12 18.41
CA ASN A 366 21.88 -19.11 18.66
C ASN A 366 21.40 -20.09 19.73
N PHE A 367 21.72 -21.37 19.55
CA PHE A 367 21.32 -22.45 20.43
C PHE A 367 22.53 -23.28 20.83
N ASP A 368 22.54 -23.70 22.08
CA ASP A 368 23.48 -24.68 22.61
C ASP A 368 22.79 -26.03 22.79
N VAL A 369 23.49 -27.09 22.40
CA VAL A 369 23.02 -28.48 22.54
C VAL A 369 23.74 -29.11 23.72
N TYR A 370 22.99 -29.69 24.65
CA TYR A 370 23.51 -30.37 25.84
C TYR A 370 23.17 -31.85 25.79
N TYR A 371 24.13 -32.69 26.17
CA TYR A 371 23.85 -34.05 26.64
C TYR A 371 23.28 -33.96 28.04
N VAL A 372 22.22 -34.73 28.31
CA VAL A 372 21.54 -34.76 29.61
C VAL A 372 21.39 -36.21 30.05
N ASN A 373 21.88 -36.52 31.26
CA ASN A 373 21.53 -37.76 31.92
C ASN A 373 20.06 -37.68 32.37
N ASN A 374 19.22 -38.50 31.72
CA ASN A 374 17.77 -38.46 31.93
C ASN A 374 17.32 -39.25 33.16
N GLN A 375 18.26 -39.87 33.89
CA GLN A 375 18.05 -40.63 35.13
C GLN A 375 17.05 -41.79 35.03
N SER A 376 16.53 -42.07 33.84
CA SER A 376 15.49 -43.08 33.63
C SER A 376 16.10 -44.48 33.53
N VAL A 377 17.34 -44.57 33.05
CA VAL A 377 18.18 -45.78 33.04
C VAL A 377 19.66 -45.38 33.21
N PRO A 378 20.54 -46.29 33.66
CA PRO A 378 21.97 -45.98 33.81
C PRO A 378 22.63 -45.52 32.50
N VAL A 379 23.52 -44.53 32.61
CA VAL A 379 24.27 -44.02 31.46
C VAL A 379 25.22 -45.09 30.93
N ALA A 380 25.13 -45.39 29.63
CA ALA A 380 26.05 -46.28 28.93
C ALA A 380 26.56 -45.61 27.65
N GLY A 381 27.85 -45.79 27.36
CA GLY A 381 28.50 -45.24 26.18
C GLY A 381 27.96 -45.84 24.88
N GLY A 382 27.99 -45.04 23.81
CA GLY A 382 27.53 -45.42 22.49
C GLY A 382 27.32 -44.18 21.62
N GLU A 383 26.91 -44.41 20.38
CA GLU A 383 26.63 -43.33 19.44
C GLU A 383 25.38 -42.55 19.87
N VAL A 384 25.45 -41.22 19.77
CA VAL A 384 24.32 -40.31 20.00
C VAL A 384 23.91 -39.68 18.68
N LYS A 385 22.67 -39.95 18.27
CA LYS A 385 22.06 -39.35 17.08
C LYS A 385 20.62 -38.95 17.39
N ALA A 386 20.23 -37.77 16.95
CA ALA A 386 18.87 -37.27 17.08
C ALA A 386 18.49 -36.42 15.85
N ALA A 387 17.19 -36.23 15.63
CA ALA A 387 16.68 -35.38 14.56
C ALA A 387 15.51 -34.54 15.07
N THR A 388 15.43 -33.29 14.62
CA THR A 388 14.31 -32.41 14.92
C THR A 388 13.89 -31.65 13.69
N THR A 389 12.58 -31.46 13.53
CA THR A 389 12.00 -30.53 12.57
C THR A 389 11.75 -29.20 13.28
N PHE A 390 12.20 -28.09 12.71
CA PHE A 390 11.72 -26.78 13.14
C PHE A 390 10.56 -26.32 12.24
N THR A 391 9.63 -25.55 12.80
CA THR A 391 8.53 -24.92 12.04
C THR A 391 8.51 -23.43 12.33
N LEU A 392 8.52 -22.61 11.28
CA LEU A 392 8.35 -21.17 11.38
C LEU A 392 6.86 -20.80 11.35
N TYR A 393 6.45 -19.89 12.23
CA TYR A 393 5.13 -19.29 12.24
C TYR A 393 5.27 -17.77 12.20
N TYR A 394 4.40 -17.11 11.45
CA TYR A 394 4.37 -15.65 11.30
C TYR A 394 3.10 -15.08 11.94
N GLN A 395 3.22 -13.87 12.51
CA GLN A 395 2.08 -13.12 13.07
C GLN A 395 1.13 -12.62 11.99
#